data_AF-A0A4P5VXZ4-F1
#
_entry.id   AF-A0A4P5VXZ4-F1
#
_cell.length_a   1.000
_cell.length_b   1.000
_cell.length_c   1.000
_cell.angle_alpha   90.00
_cell.angle_beta   90.00
_cell.angle_gamma   90.00
#
_symmetry.space_group_name_H-M   'P 1'
#
loop_
_entity.id
_entity.type
_entity.pdbx_description
1 polymer ?
#
loop_
_entity_poly.entity_id
_entity_poly.type
_entity_poly.pdbx_seq_one_letter_code
_entity_poly.pdbx_strand_id
1 'polypeptide(L)'
;MPLPSARAAQSISGLVLAVFSLFHLLNVALAVKPGAYDAFQAVVQRVYQHPLVEPIVLGAVVVHAVIGLREMRGSRTPTSRLPLRERLQRWAGWYLLVVIAGHVGAVRLLAVLEGAPPHFAGLSFSVAWLPWLFGPYYLALALAGLYHAGNGVGVAAARLGAPVVARCTRSRLFWPGMGVAAAALVLGLAGIAGLLYAIDDPFDNPYAAVYRRMFGSAVPDAGSR
;
A
#
# COMPACT_ATOMS: atom_id res chain seq x y z
N MET A 1 -29.85 9.94 -13.81
CA MET A 1 -29.23 8.64 -13.47
C MET A 1 -29.33 8.47 -11.96
N PRO A 2 -29.96 7.40 -11.42
CA PRO A 2 -30.04 7.22 -9.97
C PRO A 2 -28.64 7.04 -9.39
N LEU A 3 -28.37 7.67 -8.25
CA LEU A 3 -27.08 7.56 -7.56
C LEU A 3 -26.84 6.11 -7.12
N PRO A 4 -25.61 5.59 -7.25
CA PRO A 4 -25.29 4.25 -6.77
C PRO A 4 -25.54 4.16 -5.26
N SER A 5 -26.08 3.02 -4.81
CA SER A 5 -26.23 2.77 -3.37
C SER A 5 -24.89 2.87 -2.66
N ALA A 6 -24.88 3.24 -1.37
CA ALA A 6 -23.64 3.35 -0.58
C ALA A 6 -22.77 2.08 -0.66
N ARG A 7 -23.40 0.89 -0.72
CA ARG A 7 -22.71 -0.40 -0.87
C ARG A 7 -22.06 -0.59 -2.24
N ALA A 8 -22.70 -0.10 -3.30
CA ALA A 8 -22.12 -0.09 -4.64
C ALA A 8 -20.94 0.88 -4.70
N ALA A 9 -21.09 2.09 -4.14
CA ALA A 9 -20.00 3.06 -4.04
C ALA A 9 -18.80 2.52 -3.25
N GLN A 10 -19.04 1.81 -2.13
CA GLN A 10 -17.99 1.13 -1.35
C GLN A 10 -17.26 0.07 -2.17
N SER A 11 -18.00 -0.70 -2.97
CA SER A 11 -17.44 -1.78 -3.78
C SER A 11 -16.64 -1.24 -4.97
N ILE A 12 -17.15 -0.22 -5.66
CA ILE A 12 -16.46 0.43 -6.79
C ILE A 12 -15.19 1.13 -6.31
N SER A 13 -15.27 1.96 -5.26
CA SER A 13 -14.08 2.61 -4.68
C SER A 13 -13.06 1.58 -4.19
N GLY A 14 -13.51 0.49 -3.56
CA GLY A 14 -12.64 -0.61 -3.14
C GLY A 14 -11.93 -1.31 -4.30
N LEU A 15 -12.59 -1.49 -5.45
CA LEU A 15 -11.97 -2.06 -6.64
C LEU A 15 -10.93 -1.13 -7.27
N VAL A 16 -11.21 0.18 -7.34
CA VAL A 16 -10.23 1.18 -7.79
C VAL A 16 -8.97 1.12 -6.92
N LEU A 17 -9.15 1.09 -5.60
CA LEU A 17 -8.04 0.98 -4.65
C LEU A 17 -7.33 -0.36 -4.72
N ALA A 18 -8.05 -1.46 -4.97
CA ALA A 18 -7.44 -2.77 -5.15
C ALA A 18 -6.53 -2.80 -6.37
N VAL A 19 -6.97 -2.25 -7.51
CA VAL A 19 -6.13 -2.14 -8.71
C VAL A 19 -4.88 -1.31 -8.43
N PHE A 20 -5.04 -0.12 -7.85
CA PHE A 20 -3.89 0.72 -7.46
C PHE A 20 -2.93 -0.03 -6.53
N SER A 21 -3.46 -0.67 -5.49
CA SER A 21 -2.67 -1.41 -4.50
C SER A 21 -1.95 -2.59 -5.12
N LEU A 22 -2.54 -3.30 -6.08
CA LEU A 22 -1.88 -4.42 -6.76
C LEU A 22 -0.68 -3.95 -7.58
N PHE A 23 -0.79 -2.86 -8.34
CA PHE A 23 0.36 -2.28 -9.05
C PHE A 23 1.42 -1.77 -8.07
N HIS A 24 1.01 -1.12 -6.98
CA HIS A 24 1.93 -0.64 -5.96
C HIS A 24 2.69 -1.77 -5.27
N LEU A 25 2.00 -2.85 -4.88
CA LEU A 25 2.60 -4.03 -4.25
C LEU A 25 3.47 -4.83 -5.23
N LEU A 26 3.09 -4.90 -6.50
CA LEU A 26 3.94 -5.49 -7.54
C LEU A 26 5.26 -4.71 -7.67
N ASN A 27 5.22 -3.38 -7.63
CA ASN A 27 6.42 -2.56 -7.63
C ASN A 27 7.35 -2.93 -6.46
N VAL A 28 6.81 -3.04 -5.24
CA VAL A 28 7.57 -3.47 -4.06
C VAL A 28 8.16 -4.86 -4.25
N ALA A 29 7.39 -5.83 -4.77
CA ALA A 29 7.90 -7.18 -5.02
C ALA A 29 9.05 -7.20 -6.05
N LEU A 30 9.03 -6.31 -7.04
CA LEU A 30 10.10 -6.19 -8.03
C LEU A 30 11.42 -5.65 -7.45
N ALA A 31 11.41 -5.07 -6.25
CA ALA A 31 12.65 -4.65 -5.57
C ALA A 31 13.58 -5.83 -5.20
N VAL A 32 13.17 -7.08 -5.43
CA VAL A 32 14.06 -8.26 -5.36
C VAL A 32 15.24 -8.15 -6.33
N LYS A 33 15.11 -7.35 -7.41
CA LYS A 33 16.16 -7.15 -8.42
C LYS A 33 16.59 -5.67 -8.47
N PRO A 34 17.91 -5.39 -8.50
CA PRO A 34 18.41 -4.03 -8.68
C PRO A 34 17.79 -3.32 -9.89
N GLY A 35 17.37 -2.07 -9.70
CA GLY A 35 16.79 -1.21 -10.75
C GLY A 35 15.40 -1.57 -11.24
N ALA A 36 14.87 -2.77 -10.92
CA ALA A 36 13.56 -3.21 -11.40
C ALA A 36 12.41 -2.40 -10.77
N TYR A 37 12.55 -2.00 -9.51
CA TYR A 37 11.60 -1.12 -8.83
C TYR A 37 11.45 0.21 -9.58
N ASP A 38 12.53 0.95 -9.80
CA ASP A 38 12.43 2.27 -10.44
C ASP A 38 12.03 2.18 -11.92
N ALA A 39 12.49 1.15 -12.64
CA ALA A 39 12.08 0.91 -14.02
C ALA A 39 10.56 0.68 -14.13
N PHE A 40 10.01 -0.16 -13.24
CA PHE A 40 8.57 -0.39 -13.20
C PHE A 40 7.82 0.87 -12.76
N GLN A 41 8.28 1.51 -11.68
CA GLN A 41 7.72 2.75 -11.14
C GLN A 41 7.60 3.85 -12.20
N ALA A 42 8.64 4.05 -13.02
CA ALA A 42 8.65 5.06 -14.08
C ALA A 42 7.56 4.84 -15.15
N VAL A 43 7.11 3.59 -15.35
CA VAL A 43 5.99 3.26 -16.25
C VAL A 43 4.67 3.51 -15.54
N VAL A 44 4.47 2.93 -14.35
CA VAL A 44 3.17 2.99 -13.68
C VAL A 44 2.82 4.39 -13.16
N GLN A 45 3.81 5.20 -12.77
CA GLN A 45 3.59 6.59 -12.33
C GLN A 45 2.92 7.43 -13.39
N ARG A 46 3.22 7.22 -14.68
CA ARG A 46 2.56 7.93 -15.79
C ARG A 46 1.05 7.72 -15.82
N VAL A 47 0.58 6.60 -15.26
CA VAL A 47 -0.83 6.25 -15.19
C VAL A 47 -1.44 6.80 -13.90
N TYR A 48 -0.95 6.38 -12.72
CA TYR A 48 -1.64 6.72 -11.47
C TYR A 48 -1.34 8.12 -10.93
N GLN A 49 -0.26 8.76 -11.39
CA GLN A 49 0.01 10.19 -11.13
C GLN A 49 -0.45 11.08 -12.28
N HIS A 50 -1.23 10.54 -13.23
CA HIS A 50 -1.85 11.34 -14.26
C HIS A 50 -2.85 12.33 -13.61
N PRO A 51 -2.91 13.61 -14.03
CA PRO A 51 -3.77 14.62 -13.40
C PRO A 51 -5.26 14.27 -13.32
N LEU A 52 -5.73 13.41 -14.23
CA LEU A 52 -7.11 12.90 -14.20
C LEU A 52 -7.31 11.65 -13.35
N VAL A 53 -6.26 10.83 -13.16
CA VAL A 53 -6.36 9.54 -12.45
C VAL A 53 -6.09 9.73 -10.97
N GLU A 54 -5.14 10.57 -10.60
CA GLU A 54 -4.77 10.79 -9.20
C GLU A 54 -5.96 11.28 -8.35
N PRO A 55 -6.78 12.27 -8.77
CA PRO A 55 -7.97 12.66 -8.02
C PRO A 55 -9.01 11.55 -7.88
N ILE A 56 -9.11 10.64 -8.87
CA ILE A 56 -10.01 9.49 -8.80
C ILE A 56 -9.55 8.51 -7.73
N VAL A 57 -8.25 8.22 -7.66
CA VAL A 57 -7.69 7.35 -6.62
C VAL A 57 -7.86 7.97 -5.24
N LEU A 58 -7.54 9.27 -5.08
CA LEU A 58 -7.72 9.98 -3.82
C LEU A 58 -9.20 10.03 -3.39
N GLY A 59 -10.10 10.34 -4.33
CA GLY A 59 -11.54 10.30 -4.10
C GLY A 59 -12.02 8.90 -3.69
N ALA A 60 -11.48 7.84 -4.31
CA ALA A 60 -11.79 6.47 -3.94
C ALA A 60 -11.32 6.15 -2.51
N VAL A 61 -10.13 6.62 -2.08
CA VAL A 61 -9.68 6.47 -0.67
C VAL A 61 -10.70 7.09 0.28
N VAL A 62 -11.12 8.34 0.03
CA VAL A 62 -12.05 9.06 0.91
C VAL A 62 -13.41 8.37 0.95
N VAL A 63 -13.99 8.04 -0.20
CA VAL A 63 -15.28 7.35 -0.27
C VAL A 63 -15.22 6.00 0.44
N HIS A 64 -14.19 5.21 0.17
CA HIS A 64 -14.03 3.87 0.73
C HIS A 64 -13.83 3.90 2.25
N ALA A 65 -13.04 4.85 2.75
CA ALA A 65 -12.79 5.04 4.17
C ALA A 65 -14.07 5.50 4.91
N VAL A 66 -14.77 6.50 4.38
CA VAL A 66 -15.98 7.06 5.01
C VAL A 66 -17.10 6.03 5.06
N ILE A 67 -17.41 5.37 3.95
CA ILE A 67 -18.50 4.39 3.92
C ILE A 67 -18.09 3.14 4.73
N GLY A 68 -16.84 2.66 4.59
CA GLY A 68 -16.32 1.55 5.39
C GLY A 68 -16.42 1.80 6.90
N LEU A 69 -16.03 2.99 7.36
CA LEU A 69 -16.12 3.39 8.77
C LEU A 69 -17.58 3.44 9.24
N ARG A 70 -18.50 3.96 8.42
CA ARG A 70 -19.94 3.97 8.72
C ARG A 70 -20.51 2.55 8.84
N GLU A 71 -20.18 1.65 7.91
CA GLU A 71 -20.61 0.24 7.96
C GLU A 71 -20.05 -0.48 9.18
N MET A 72 -18.78 -0.22 9.54
CA MET A 72 -18.14 -0.81 10.71
C MET A 72 -18.75 -0.31 12.02
N ARG A 73 -19.03 0.99 12.15
CA ARG A 73 -19.70 1.57 13.34
C ARG A 73 -21.15 1.12 13.47
N GLY A 74 -21.85 0.88 12.35
CA GLY A 74 -23.21 0.35 12.35
C GLY A 74 -23.31 -1.15 12.63
N SER A 75 -22.18 -1.88 12.61
CA SER A 75 -22.16 -3.32 12.84
C SER A 75 -22.35 -3.64 14.33
N ARG A 76 -23.44 -4.35 14.66
CA ARG A 76 -23.72 -4.82 16.03
C ARG A 76 -22.99 -6.12 16.39
N THR A 77 -22.35 -6.77 15.41
CA THR A 77 -21.67 -8.04 15.63
C THR A 77 -20.24 -7.79 16.12
N PRO A 78 -19.88 -8.26 17.34
CA PRO A 78 -18.52 -8.15 17.83
C PRO A 78 -17.54 -8.84 16.89
N THR A 79 -16.39 -8.23 16.65
CA THR A 79 -15.36 -8.78 15.75
C THR A 79 -14.92 -10.19 16.17
N SER A 80 -14.90 -10.51 17.47
CA SER A 80 -14.54 -11.84 17.98
C SER A 80 -15.47 -12.97 17.52
N ARG A 81 -16.72 -12.66 17.15
CA ARG A 81 -17.72 -13.63 16.69
C ARG A 81 -17.73 -13.84 15.18
N LEU A 82 -16.92 -13.07 14.44
CA LEU A 82 -16.84 -13.20 12.99
C LEU A 82 -15.90 -14.36 12.59
N PRO A 83 -16.20 -15.06 11.49
CA PRO A 83 -15.23 -15.89 10.78
C PRO A 83 -13.86 -15.20 10.59
N LEU A 84 -12.78 -15.99 10.62
CA LEU A 84 -11.40 -15.49 10.57
C LEU A 84 -11.16 -14.51 9.40
N ARG A 85 -11.70 -14.79 8.22
CA ARG A 85 -11.49 -13.93 7.04
C ARG A 85 -12.09 -12.53 7.24
N GLU A 86 -13.28 -12.45 7.80
CA GLU A 86 -13.92 -11.16 8.07
C GLU A 86 -13.22 -10.42 9.21
N ARG A 87 -12.71 -11.15 10.21
CA ARG A 87 -11.86 -10.57 11.26
C ARG A 87 -10.62 -9.92 10.67
N LEU A 88 -9.87 -10.67 9.85
CA LEU A 88 -8.67 -10.17 9.20
C LEU A 88 -8.97 -8.98 8.28
N GLN A 89 -10.07 -9.03 7.51
CA GLN A 89 -10.48 -7.91 6.65
C GLN A 89 -10.71 -6.64 7.47
N ARG A 90 -11.39 -6.78 8.62
CA ARG A 90 -11.72 -5.68 9.52
C ARG A 90 -10.48 -5.12 10.21
N TRP A 91 -9.59 -5.98 10.70
CA TRP A 91 -8.33 -5.55 11.31
C TRP A 91 -7.41 -4.88 10.31
N ALA A 92 -7.25 -5.44 9.11
CA ALA A 92 -6.49 -4.82 8.03
C ALA A 92 -7.09 -3.45 7.65
N GLY A 93 -8.42 -3.35 7.56
CA GLY A 93 -9.10 -2.07 7.29
C GLY A 93 -8.84 -1.01 8.37
N TRP A 94 -8.90 -1.38 9.66
CA TRP A 94 -8.56 -0.46 10.75
C TRP A 94 -7.10 -0.01 10.71
N TYR A 95 -6.19 -0.96 10.52
CA TYR A 95 -4.77 -0.65 10.42
C TYR A 95 -4.51 0.31 9.26
N LEU A 96 -4.97 -0.03 8.04
CA LEU A 96 -4.81 0.77 6.84
C LEU A 96 -5.40 2.18 6.99
N LEU A 97 -6.57 2.32 7.62
CA LEU A 97 -7.19 3.62 7.86
C LEU A 97 -6.28 4.56 8.66
N VAL A 98 -5.58 4.04 9.67
CA VAL A 98 -4.67 4.82 10.52
C VAL A 98 -3.40 5.17 9.75
N VAL A 99 -2.81 4.21 9.05
CA VAL A 99 -1.47 4.39 8.49
C VAL A 99 -1.41 5.03 7.11
N ILE A 100 -2.47 4.91 6.30
CA ILE A 100 -2.42 5.32 4.89
C ILE A 100 -2.23 6.83 4.75
N ALA A 101 -2.78 7.63 5.67
CA ALA A 101 -2.62 9.09 5.64
C ALA A 101 -1.15 9.49 5.84
N GLY A 102 -0.49 8.91 6.86
CA GLY A 102 0.94 9.13 7.09
C GLY A 102 1.80 8.61 5.93
N HIS A 103 1.46 7.43 5.40
CA HIS A 103 2.11 6.85 4.22
C HIS A 103 2.06 7.80 3.02
N VAL A 104 0.86 8.20 2.60
CA VAL A 104 0.63 9.10 1.44
C VAL A 104 1.28 10.46 1.68
N GLY A 105 1.21 11.00 2.90
CA GLY A 105 1.91 12.23 3.27
C GLY A 105 3.41 12.13 3.04
N ALA A 106 4.06 11.08 3.56
CA ALA A 106 5.49 10.90 3.38
C ALA A 106 5.87 10.72 1.90
N VAL A 107 5.19 9.85 1.16
CA VAL A 107 5.66 9.46 -0.19
C VAL A 107 5.14 10.35 -1.33
N ARG A 108 3.98 10.98 -1.17
CA ARG A 108 3.35 11.77 -2.25
C ARG A 108 3.32 13.26 -1.95
N LEU A 109 2.96 13.67 -0.73
CA LEU A 109 2.91 15.11 -0.41
C LEU A 109 4.31 15.73 -0.49
N LEU A 110 5.34 15.07 0.06
CA LEU A 110 6.72 15.54 -0.08
C LEU A 110 7.18 15.58 -1.55
N ALA A 111 6.80 14.60 -2.35
CA ALA A 111 7.13 14.60 -3.78
C ALA A 111 6.54 15.81 -4.52
N VAL A 112 5.31 16.21 -4.17
CA VAL A 112 4.63 17.36 -4.78
C VAL A 112 5.17 18.69 -4.27
N LEU A 113 5.42 18.82 -2.96
CA LEU A 113 5.85 20.08 -2.35
C LEU A 113 7.35 20.36 -2.56
N GLU A 114 8.18 19.32 -2.48
CA GLU A 114 9.66 19.46 -2.47
C GLU A 114 10.29 18.99 -3.79
N GLY A 115 9.50 18.46 -4.73
CA GLY A 115 10.03 17.89 -5.99
C GLY A 115 10.92 16.67 -5.78
N ALA A 116 10.83 16.03 -4.61
CA ALA A 116 11.67 14.90 -4.21
C ALA A 116 10.80 13.64 -4.03
N PRO A 117 10.44 12.93 -5.12
CA PRO A 117 9.83 11.61 -5.01
C PRO A 117 10.79 10.61 -4.35
N PRO A 118 10.30 9.67 -3.52
CA PRO A 118 11.18 8.77 -2.77
C PRO A 118 11.95 7.83 -3.69
N HIS A 119 11.33 7.25 -4.73
CA HIS A 119 11.95 6.20 -5.54
C HIS A 119 12.48 5.03 -4.68
N PHE A 120 13.28 4.14 -5.26
CA PHE A 120 13.93 3.09 -4.49
C PHE A 120 14.81 3.68 -3.36
N ALA A 121 15.65 4.66 -3.69
CA ALA A 121 16.63 5.25 -2.77
C ALA A 121 15.99 5.88 -1.51
N GLY A 122 14.87 6.58 -1.64
CA GLY A 122 14.14 7.18 -0.52
C GLY A 122 13.44 6.15 0.37
N LEU A 123 13.05 5.00 -0.17
CA LEU A 123 12.58 3.89 0.65
C LEU A 123 13.74 3.24 1.40
N SER A 124 14.87 3.00 0.73
CA SER A 124 16.09 2.50 1.37
C SER A 124 16.58 3.44 2.47
N PHE A 125 16.55 4.76 2.23
CA PHE A 125 16.80 5.81 3.23
C PHE A 125 15.97 5.60 4.49
N SER A 126 14.64 5.49 4.36
CA SER A 126 13.75 5.39 5.51
C SER A 126 14.05 4.14 6.36
N VAL A 127 14.27 2.99 5.70
CA VAL A 127 14.64 1.74 6.39
C VAL A 127 16.03 1.84 7.02
N ALA A 128 17.00 2.46 6.35
CA ALA A 128 18.34 2.64 6.90
C ALA A 128 18.36 3.61 8.11
N TRP A 129 17.57 4.68 8.07
CA TRP A 129 17.52 5.71 9.12
C TRP A 129 16.84 5.21 10.39
N LEU A 130 15.64 4.63 10.27
CA LEU A 130 14.88 4.11 11.42
C LEU A 130 14.36 2.69 11.13
N PRO A 131 15.25 1.67 11.10
CA PRO A 131 14.89 0.30 10.66
C PRO A 131 13.80 -0.33 11.51
N TRP A 132 13.87 -0.14 12.82
CA TRP A 132 12.91 -0.68 13.78
C TRP A 132 11.52 -0.06 13.67
N LEU A 133 11.41 1.13 13.07
CA LEU A 133 10.15 1.77 12.77
C LEU A 133 9.66 1.39 11.37
N PHE A 134 10.44 1.71 10.32
CA PHE A 134 9.99 1.61 8.94
C PHE A 134 9.97 0.17 8.40
N GLY A 135 10.85 -0.72 8.85
CA GLY A 135 10.83 -2.12 8.44
C GLY A 135 9.52 -2.84 8.82
N PRO A 136 9.20 -2.95 10.13
CA PRO A 136 7.95 -3.55 10.58
C PRO A 136 6.70 -2.84 10.03
N TYR A 137 6.75 -1.51 9.95
CA TYR A 137 5.69 -0.68 9.39
C TYR A 137 5.40 -1.01 7.92
N TYR A 138 6.42 -1.01 7.06
CA TYR A 138 6.26 -1.33 5.63
C TYR A 138 5.80 -2.75 5.42
N LEU A 139 6.31 -3.71 6.20
CA LEU A 139 5.85 -5.09 6.12
C LEU A 139 4.37 -5.21 6.49
N ALA A 140 3.96 -4.64 7.63
CA ALA A 140 2.57 -4.67 8.07
C ALA A 140 1.64 -3.95 7.08
N LEU A 141 2.07 -2.83 6.52
CA LEU A 141 1.36 -2.10 5.46
C LEU A 141 1.19 -2.93 4.19
N ALA A 142 2.26 -3.56 3.72
CA ALA A 142 2.23 -4.39 2.52
C ALA A 142 1.31 -5.61 2.70
N LEU A 143 1.42 -6.32 3.83
CA LEU A 143 0.61 -7.51 4.11
C LEU A 143 -0.86 -7.18 4.36
N ALA A 144 -1.15 -6.11 5.11
CA ALA A 144 -2.52 -5.64 5.32
C ALA A 144 -3.16 -5.19 4.00
N GLY A 145 -2.41 -4.43 3.19
CA GLY A 145 -2.85 -3.99 1.86
C GLY A 145 -3.14 -5.16 0.93
N LEU A 146 -2.21 -6.13 0.84
CA LEU A 146 -2.35 -7.35 0.04
C LEU A 146 -3.62 -8.11 0.43
N TYR A 147 -3.78 -8.39 1.72
CA TYR A 147 -4.94 -9.15 2.21
C TYR A 147 -6.25 -8.37 1.99
N HIS A 148 -6.28 -7.09 2.35
CA HIS A 148 -7.48 -6.27 2.28
C HIS A 148 -7.96 -6.08 0.85
N ALA A 149 -7.03 -5.86 -0.10
CA ALA A 149 -7.33 -5.80 -1.52
C ALA A 149 -7.77 -7.16 -2.06
N GLY A 150 -6.99 -8.22 -1.83
CA GLY A 150 -7.28 -9.55 -2.38
C GLY A 150 -8.62 -10.14 -1.91
N ASN A 151 -8.89 -10.08 -0.60
CA ASN A 151 -10.18 -10.53 -0.06
C ASN A 151 -11.32 -9.53 -0.40
N GLY A 152 -11.04 -8.23 -0.39
CA GLY A 152 -11.99 -7.16 -0.73
C GLY A 152 -12.52 -7.26 -2.16
N VAL A 153 -11.67 -7.60 -3.14
CA VAL A 153 -12.08 -7.86 -4.54
C VAL A 153 -13.16 -8.93 -4.61
N GLY A 154 -13.03 -10.01 -3.83
CA GLY A 154 -14.03 -11.07 -3.77
C GLY A 154 -15.38 -10.60 -3.25
N VAL A 155 -15.36 -9.77 -2.21
CA VAL A 155 -16.57 -9.17 -1.61
C VAL A 155 -17.23 -8.20 -2.60
N ALA A 156 -16.44 -7.32 -3.22
CA ALA A 156 -16.93 -6.37 -4.22
C ALA A 156 -17.51 -7.09 -5.44
N ALA A 157 -16.82 -8.10 -5.96
CA ALA A 157 -17.29 -8.91 -7.10
C ALA A 157 -18.62 -9.60 -6.79
N ALA A 158 -18.78 -10.19 -5.61
CA ALA A 158 -20.04 -10.82 -5.21
C ALA A 158 -21.20 -9.80 -5.18
N ARG A 159 -20.94 -8.59 -4.70
CA ARG A 159 -21.94 -7.50 -4.62
C ARG A 159 -22.31 -6.93 -5.99
N LEU A 160 -21.35 -6.90 -6.91
CA LEU A 160 -21.53 -6.36 -8.26
C LEU A 160 -21.97 -7.42 -9.28
N GLY A 161 -22.35 -8.62 -8.83
CA GLY A 161 -22.88 -9.66 -9.72
C GLY A 161 -21.83 -10.39 -10.55
N ALA A 162 -20.58 -10.46 -10.09
CA ALA A 162 -19.48 -11.21 -10.72
C ALA A 162 -19.14 -12.48 -9.92
N PRO A 163 -19.98 -13.53 -9.95
CA PRO A 163 -19.87 -14.70 -9.07
C PRO A 163 -18.62 -15.55 -9.32
N VAL A 164 -18.07 -15.54 -10.55
CA VAL A 164 -16.86 -16.29 -10.89
C VAL A 164 -15.66 -15.74 -10.12
N VAL A 165 -15.45 -14.42 -10.15
CA VAL A 165 -14.37 -13.75 -9.41
C VAL A 165 -14.55 -13.94 -7.90
N ALA A 166 -15.79 -13.84 -7.40
CA ALA A 166 -16.10 -14.09 -6.00
C ALA A 166 -15.79 -15.55 -5.58
N ARG A 167 -16.01 -16.53 -6.46
CA ARG A 167 -15.70 -17.94 -6.20
C ARG A 167 -14.18 -18.17 -6.17
N CYS A 168 -13.43 -17.59 -7.10
CA CYS A 168 -11.97 -17.70 -7.14
C CYS A 168 -11.32 -17.19 -5.85
N THR A 169 -11.76 -16.01 -5.38
CA THR A 169 -11.26 -15.41 -4.12
C THR A 169 -11.71 -16.14 -2.86
N ARG A 170 -12.68 -17.05 -2.93
CA ARG A 170 -13.12 -17.93 -1.83
C ARG A 170 -12.58 -19.35 -1.94
N SER A 171 -11.85 -19.66 -3.01
CA SER A 171 -11.28 -20.99 -3.22
C SER A 171 -10.17 -21.28 -2.21
N ARG A 172 -9.84 -22.57 -2.04
CA ARG A 172 -8.69 -23.00 -1.22
C ARG A 172 -7.36 -22.49 -1.78
N LEU A 173 -7.29 -22.18 -3.08
CA LEU A 173 -6.10 -21.63 -3.75
C LEU A 173 -5.82 -20.17 -3.38
N PHE A 174 -6.78 -19.46 -2.79
CA PHE A 174 -6.58 -18.09 -2.31
C PHE A 174 -5.41 -17.99 -1.34
N TRP A 175 -5.31 -18.90 -0.37
CA TRP A 175 -4.30 -18.83 0.68
C TRP A 175 -2.87 -19.10 0.19
N PRO A 176 -2.60 -20.16 -0.60
CA PRO A 176 -1.31 -20.32 -1.24
C PRO A 176 -0.92 -19.12 -2.12
N GLY A 177 -1.86 -18.58 -2.89
CA GLY A 177 -1.62 -17.38 -3.71
C GLY A 177 -1.22 -16.16 -2.87
N MET A 178 -1.91 -15.92 -1.76
CA MET A 178 -1.53 -14.87 -0.80
C MET A 178 -0.19 -15.14 -0.13
N GLY A 179 0.13 -16.40 0.18
CA GLY A 179 1.43 -16.79 0.73
C GLY A 179 2.59 -16.49 -0.23
N VAL A 180 2.45 -16.83 -1.51
CA VAL A 180 3.45 -16.52 -2.53
C VAL A 180 3.61 -15.01 -2.71
N ALA A 181 2.50 -14.26 -2.81
CA ALA A 181 2.56 -12.81 -2.93
C ALA A 181 3.20 -12.15 -1.68
N ALA A 182 2.86 -12.62 -0.48
CA ALA A 182 3.48 -12.15 0.76
C ALA A 182 4.98 -12.43 0.79
N ALA A 183 5.42 -13.62 0.38
CA ALA A 183 6.84 -13.95 0.29
C ALA A 183 7.58 -13.03 -0.69
N ALA A 184 6.99 -12.74 -1.84
CA ALA A 184 7.56 -11.79 -2.81
C ALA A 184 7.70 -10.38 -2.22
N LEU A 185 6.73 -9.91 -1.43
CA LEU A 185 6.80 -8.62 -0.74
C LEU A 185 7.88 -8.59 0.33
N VAL A 186 8.05 -9.67 1.09
CA VAL A 186 9.14 -9.80 2.09
C VAL A 186 10.50 -9.72 1.41
N LEU A 187 10.69 -10.44 0.30
CA LEU A 187 11.93 -10.39 -0.49
C LEU A 187 12.14 -9.00 -1.10
N GLY A 188 11.09 -8.37 -1.63
CA GLY A 188 11.15 -7.00 -2.12
C GLY A 188 11.61 -6.00 -1.06
N LEU A 189 11.04 -6.07 0.14
CA LEU A 189 11.45 -5.24 1.27
C LEU A 189 12.89 -5.53 1.71
N ALA A 190 13.32 -6.80 1.69
CA ALA A 190 14.72 -7.16 1.95
C ALA A 190 15.66 -6.56 0.90
N GLY A 191 15.25 -6.49 -0.37
CA GLY A 191 15.97 -5.78 -1.43
C GLY A 191 16.09 -4.28 -1.16
N ILE A 192 14.99 -3.62 -0.80
CA ILE A 192 14.98 -2.19 -0.40
C ILE A 192 15.90 -1.94 0.80
N ALA A 193 15.96 -2.87 1.74
CA ALA A 193 16.82 -2.80 2.92
C ALA A 193 18.30 -3.09 2.64
N GLY A 194 18.68 -3.42 1.40
CA GLY A 194 20.06 -3.78 1.04
C GLY A 194 20.52 -5.15 1.55
N LEU A 195 19.58 -6.02 1.92
CA LEU A 195 19.88 -7.37 2.45
C LEU A 195 20.10 -8.42 1.35
N LEU A 196 19.58 -8.17 0.14
CA LEU A 196 19.70 -9.10 -0.99
C LEU A 196 20.84 -8.74 -1.95
N TYR A 197 21.22 -7.47 -2.00
CA TYR A 197 22.26 -6.94 -2.87
C TYR A 197 22.78 -5.61 -2.31
N ALA A 198 24.00 -5.23 -2.69
CA ALA A 198 24.57 -3.94 -2.34
C ALA A 198 23.76 -2.81 -2.99
N ILE A 199 23.49 -1.77 -2.21
CA ILE A 199 22.79 -0.56 -2.65
C ILE A 199 23.74 0.63 -2.48
N ASP A 200 23.53 1.67 -3.29
CA ASP A 200 24.18 2.96 -3.09
C ASP A 200 23.85 3.54 -1.70
N ASP A 201 24.62 4.51 -1.22
CA ASP A 201 24.41 5.11 0.09
C ASP A 201 22.96 5.61 0.24
N PRO A 202 22.16 5.01 1.12
CA PRO A 202 20.75 5.39 1.28
C PRO A 202 20.58 6.80 1.84
N PHE A 203 21.63 7.47 2.33
CA PHE A 203 21.59 8.86 2.78
C PHE A 203 21.99 9.87 1.68
N ASP A 204 22.48 9.41 0.53
CA ASP A 204 22.87 10.26 -0.60
C ASP A 204 21.81 10.28 -1.70
N ASN A 205 20.67 10.89 -1.40
CA ASN A 205 19.62 11.11 -2.40
C ASN A 205 18.77 12.36 -2.08
N PRO A 206 18.05 12.91 -3.08
CA PRO A 206 17.22 14.11 -2.90
C PRO A 206 16.15 13.96 -1.81
N TYR A 207 15.59 12.77 -1.62
CA TYR A 207 14.58 12.51 -0.61
C TYR A 207 15.16 12.60 0.81
N ALA A 208 16.31 11.98 1.06
CA ALA A 208 17.04 12.10 2.32
C ALA A 208 17.43 13.57 2.63
N ALA A 209 17.80 14.34 1.60
CA ALA A 209 18.13 15.76 1.76
C ALA A 209 16.94 16.60 2.26
N VAL A 210 15.70 16.29 1.86
CA VAL A 210 14.49 16.95 2.41
C VAL A 210 14.40 16.70 3.92
N TYR A 211 14.58 15.45 4.35
CA TYR A 211 14.51 15.09 5.77
C TYR A 211 15.63 15.74 6.58
N ARG A 212 16.86 15.82 6.05
CA ARG A 212 17.95 16.58 6.70
C ARG A 212 17.58 18.04 6.91
N ARG A 213 16.95 18.70 5.93
CA ARG A 213 16.48 20.09 6.10
C ARG A 213 15.40 20.21 7.19
N MET A 214 14.49 19.24 7.27
CA MET A 214 13.38 19.26 8.24
C MET A 214 13.80 18.91 9.67
N PHE A 215 14.74 17.97 9.83
CA PHE A 215 15.06 17.36 11.13
C PHE A 215 16.51 17.60 11.59
N GLY A 216 17.32 18.29 10.78
CA GLY A 216 18.70 18.64 11.11
C GLY A 216 19.56 17.42 11.44
N SER A 217 20.29 17.51 12.55
CA SER A 217 21.23 16.48 13.02
C SER A 217 20.58 15.17 13.47
N ALA A 218 19.25 15.08 13.51
CA ALA A 218 18.56 13.81 13.77
C ALA A 218 18.66 12.83 12.58
N VAL A 219 19.00 13.32 11.39
CA VAL A 219 19.22 12.52 10.19
C VAL A 219 20.73 12.43 9.93
N PRO A 220 21.32 11.22 9.86
CA PRO A 220 22.73 11.04 9.52
C PRO A 220 23.14 11.65 8.18
N ASP A 221 24.40 12.08 8.10
CA ASP A 221 25.02 12.53 6.87
C ASP A 221 25.40 11.35 5.97
N ALA A 222 25.54 11.62 4.67
CA ALA A 222 26.05 10.62 3.72
C ALA A 222 27.47 10.18 4.10
N GLY A 223 27.76 8.88 3.96
CA GLY A 223 29.06 8.28 4.27
C GLY A 223 29.38 8.11 5.75
N SER A 224 28.43 8.33 6.66
CA SER A 224 28.67 8.24 8.11
C SER A 224 28.61 6.81 8.67
N ARG A 225 28.73 5.76 7.84
CA ARG A 225 28.62 4.34 8.22
C ARG A 225 29.73 3.49 7.64
#